data_AF-A0A7K3EP38-F1
#
_entry.id   AF-A0A7K3EP38-F1
#
_cell.length_a   1.000
_cell.length_b   1.000
_cell.length_c   1.000
_cell.angle_alpha   90.00
_cell.angle_beta   90.00
_cell.angle_gamma   90.00
#
_symmetry.space_group_name_H-M   'P 1'
#
loop_
_entity.id
_entity.type
_entity.pdbx_description
1 polymer ?
#
loop_
_entity_poly.entity_id
_entity_poly.type
_entity_poly.pdbx_seq_one_letter_code
_entity_poly.pdbx_strand_id
1 'polypeptide(L)'
;DGWGPDGAAAPAYAQNPSAQAALDPARLTKAAPVAWETSARTDFSVWPARGGLTGDRELLRRALAVWARPGGSVGVSATPGTATGGPAGPPQLLYAGDVDNARVVILHDGLRLVRYAEPKDGTAGAALDLARTDGADRAAATAVVLGRADGNVRYLTAPWVTKAAGRDLGRPDGGARELPLTDGVTAPLASPVQQESGACTSWNVLELTDGPDTRVVTDLGELVPARLTAGRPGAAKDAAGVEALRSWAPYACSLGAVRGQGVRSVNAWEFAEQPLPDSTGSGAWVCTRAETWRGDGARVLAQFRTPGGTQGAVAAKAESVPACGERDPHVLAGVLWKSSGGHWYLLAAGSRGIGSIEASGGISGSADGNLLTAEAEQGARAELTGTLEDGRTVGGLR
;
A
#
# COMPACT_ATOMS: atom_id res chain seq x y z
N ASP A 1 46.25 2.82 11.43
CA ASP A 1 45.92 1.39 11.58
C ASP A 1 44.76 1.19 12.53
N GLY A 2 43.70 0.48 12.10
CA GLY A 2 42.83 -0.24 13.05
C GLY A 2 41.31 -0.22 12.85
N TRP A 3 40.74 0.60 11.96
CA TRP A 3 39.27 0.73 11.82
C TRP A 3 38.80 0.48 10.37
N GLY A 4 39.51 -0.37 9.65
CA GLY A 4 39.05 -0.90 8.35
C GLY A 4 38.06 -2.07 8.55
N PRO A 5 37.42 -2.55 7.46
CA PRO A 5 36.51 -3.69 7.49
C PRO A 5 37.15 -4.99 8.05
N ASP A 6 38.47 -5.05 8.16
CA ASP A 6 39.24 -6.16 8.74
C ASP A 6 39.92 -5.79 10.11
N GLY A 7 39.50 -4.69 10.75
CA GLY A 7 40.05 -4.23 12.04
C GLY A 7 39.53 -5.04 13.24
N ALA A 8 40.15 -4.86 14.41
CA ALA A 8 39.79 -5.56 15.65
C ALA A 8 38.32 -5.38 16.12
N ALA A 9 37.60 -4.42 15.51
CA ALA A 9 36.17 -4.15 15.73
C ALA A 9 35.23 -4.89 14.75
N ALA A 10 35.74 -5.69 13.81
CA ALA A 10 34.95 -6.43 12.83
C ALA A 10 34.97 -7.95 13.11
N PRO A 11 34.23 -8.46 14.11
CA PRO A 11 33.97 -9.88 14.15
C PRO A 11 33.09 -10.22 12.94
N ALA A 12 33.45 -11.27 12.20
CA ALA A 12 32.52 -11.87 11.26
C ALA A 12 31.22 -12.16 12.03
N TYR A 13 30.07 -11.69 11.54
CA TYR A 13 28.75 -11.80 12.19
C TYR A 13 28.55 -13.12 12.97
N ALA A 14 29.05 -14.23 12.42
CA ALA A 14 29.01 -15.58 12.98
C ALA A 14 29.78 -15.83 14.31
N GLN A 15 30.63 -14.92 14.79
CA GLN A 15 31.34 -15.06 16.08
C GLN A 15 30.75 -14.21 17.22
N ASN A 16 29.74 -13.38 16.93
CA ASN A 16 29.02 -12.64 17.96
C ASN A 16 27.99 -13.58 18.63
N PRO A 17 27.99 -13.76 19.97
CA PRO A 17 27.04 -14.64 20.67
C PRO A 17 25.57 -14.32 20.40
N SER A 18 25.22 -13.05 20.23
CA SER A 18 23.85 -12.61 19.90
C SER A 18 23.45 -13.04 18.49
N ALA A 19 24.38 -12.93 17.53
CA ALA A 19 24.16 -13.38 16.16
C ALA A 19 24.07 -14.92 16.10
N GLN A 20 24.88 -15.66 16.86
CA GLN A 20 24.75 -17.12 16.94
C GLN A 20 23.41 -17.53 17.53
N ALA A 21 22.98 -16.87 18.61
CA ALA A 21 21.66 -17.10 19.21
C ALA A 21 20.52 -16.78 18.25
N ALA A 22 20.66 -15.76 17.40
CA ALA A 22 19.68 -15.40 16.39
C ALA A 22 19.50 -16.47 15.30
N LEU A 23 20.49 -17.35 15.10
CA LEU A 23 20.45 -18.43 14.11
C LEU A 23 20.06 -19.79 14.70
N ASP A 24 19.77 -19.85 16.01
CA ASP A 24 19.31 -21.06 16.68
C ASP A 24 17.78 -21.19 16.57
N PRO A 25 17.24 -22.17 15.82
CA PRO A 25 15.79 -22.37 15.72
C PRO A 25 15.13 -22.71 17.06
N ALA A 26 15.88 -23.19 18.07
CA ALA A 26 15.35 -23.44 19.41
C ALA A 26 15.13 -22.15 20.22
N ARG A 27 15.71 -21.02 19.80
CA ARG A 27 15.58 -19.71 20.45
C ARG A 27 14.52 -18.81 19.81
N LEU A 28 13.89 -19.24 18.72
CA LEU A 28 12.76 -18.51 18.14
C LEU A 28 11.70 -18.25 19.21
N THR A 29 11.25 -17.01 19.29
CA THR A 29 10.17 -16.64 20.21
C THR A 29 8.82 -16.93 19.56
N LYS A 30 7.81 -17.19 20.38
CA LYS A 30 6.42 -17.39 19.95
C LYS A 30 5.54 -16.61 20.91
N ALA A 31 4.68 -15.74 20.39
CA ALA A 31 3.66 -15.11 21.24
C ALA A 31 2.70 -16.19 21.77
N ALA A 32 2.23 -16.01 23.01
CA ALA A 32 1.20 -16.90 23.55
C ALA A 32 -0.07 -16.83 22.68
N PRO A 33 -0.83 -17.92 22.53
CA PRO A 33 -1.98 -17.99 21.61
C PRO A 33 -3.00 -16.85 21.72
N VAL A 34 -3.24 -16.36 22.96
CA VAL A 34 -4.21 -15.31 23.28
C VAL A 34 -3.55 -13.99 23.73
N ALA A 35 -2.23 -13.82 23.51
CA ALA A 35 -1.51 -12.61 23.96
C ALA A 35 -2.10 -11.31 23.39
N TRP A 36 -2.67 -11.38 22.19
CA TRP A 36 -3.27 -10.25 21.49
C TRP A 36 -4.57 -9.74 22.13
N GLU A 37 -5.24 -10.55 22.97
CA GLU A 37 -6.51 -10.16 23.61
C GLU A 37 -6.29 -9.14 24.74
N THR A 38 -5.17 -9.22 25.45
CA THR A 38 -4.87 -8.38 26.62
C THR A 38 -3.71 -7.42 26.39
N SER A 39 -3.00 -7.52 25.26
CA SER A 39 -1.86 -6.68 24.97
C SER A 39 -2.28 -5.26 24.60
N ALA A 40 -1.58 -4.26 25.15
CA ALA A 40 -1.72 -2.87 24.71
C ALA A 40 -1.18 -2.66 23.28
N ARG A 41 -0.22 -3.49 22.85
CA ARG A 41 0.27 -3.53 21.46
C ARG A 41 -0.55 -4.49 20.64
N THR A 42 -1.04 -4.03 19.49
CA THR A 42 -1.86 -4.81 18.56
C THR A 42 -1.22 -4.80 17.18
N ASP A 43 0.00 -5.30 17.10
CA ASP A 43 0.80 -5.39 15.87
C ASP A 43 1.36 -6.81 15.67
N PHE A 44 2.31 -6.99 14.74
CA PHE A 44 2.90 -8.31 14.45
C PHE A 44 3.57 -8.98 15.68
N SER A 45 3.99 -8.22 16.70
CA SER A 45 4.62 -8.78 17.90
C SER A 45 3.69 -9.66 18.73
N VAL A 46 2.38 -9.54 18.58
CA VAL A 46 1.40 -10.35 19.35
C VAL A 46 0.75 -11.45 18.51
N TRP A 47 1.22 -11.67 17.29
CA TRP A 47 0.74 -12.74 16.44
C TRP A 47 1.27 -14.10 16.93
N PRO A 48 0.38 -15.08 17.23
CA PRO A 48 0.82 -16.42 17.57
C PRO A 48 1.37 -17.13 16.33
N ALA A 49 2.34 -18.04 16.55
CA ALA A 49 2.88 -18.88 15.51
C ALA A 49 1.80 -19.85 14.98
N ARG A 50 1.58 -19.86 13.65
CA ARG A 50 0.59 -20.74 12.99
C ARG A 50 1.21 -21.58 11.87
N GLY A 51 0.51 -22.65 11.48
CA GLY A 51 0.95 -23.57 10.43
C GLY A 51 1.61 -24.85 10.95
N GLY A 52 1.50 -25.92 10.16
CA GLY A 52 1.90 -27.28 10.54
C GLY A 52 3.42 -27.52 10.64
N LEU A 53 4.24 -26.60 10.12
CA LEU A 53 5.70 -26.73 10.11
C LEU A 53 6.40 -25.88 11.20
N THR A 54 5.64 -25.34 12.16
CA THR A 54 6.19 -24.52 13.26
C THR A 54 7.09 -25.29 14.23
N GLY A 55 7.13 -26.62 14.12
CA GLY A 55 8.05 -27.52 14.83
C GLY A 55 9.19 -28.07 13.97
N ASP A 56 9.21 -27.79 12.66
CA ASP A 56 10.25 -28.29 11.75
C ASP A 56 11.55 -27.50 11.95
N ARG A 57 12.41 -28.04 12.82
CA ARG A 57 13.70 -27.40 13.16
C ARG A 57 14.65 -27.30 11.98
N GLU A 58 14.55 -28.18 10.98
CA GLU A 58 15.44 -28.14 9.83
C GLU A 58 15.04 -27.01 8.88
N LEU A 59 13.75 -26.88 8.58
CA LEU A 59 13.21 -25.76 7.81
C LEU A 59 13.53 -24.43 8.48
N LEU A 60 13.27 -24.33 9.79
CA LEU A 60 13.52 -23.09 10.54
C LEU A 60 15.00 -22.72 10.57
N ARG A 61 15.90 -23.71 10.69
CA ARG A 61 17.35 -23.48 10.59
C ARG A 61 17.75 -22.96 9.21
N ARG A 62 17.20 -23.53 8.12
CA ARG A 62 17.46 -23.05 6.75
C ARG A 62 16.97 -21.62 6.57
N ALA A 63 15.76 -21.30 7.01
CA ALA A 63 15.20 -19.95 6.93
C ALA A 63 16.10 -18.91 7.64
N LEU A 64 16.55 -19.21 8.86
CA LEU A 64 17.48 -18.34 9.61
C LEU A 64 18.84 -18.20 8.92
N ALA A 65 19.39 -19.31 8.41
CA ALA A 65 20.68 -19.29 7.70
C ALA A 65 20.61 -18.45 6.43
N VAL A 66 19.55 -18.60 5.63
CA VAL A 66 19.33 -17.84 4.40
C VAL A 66 19.10 -16.36 4.70
N TRP A 67 18.35 -16.03 5.76
CA TRP A 67 18.21 -14.63 6.17
C TRP A 67 19.56 -14.03 6.58
N ALA A 68 20.39 -14.77 7.33
CA ALA A 68 21.69 -14.27 7.74
C ALA A 68 22.65 -14.04 6.56
N ARG A 69 22.67 -14.98 5.62
CA ARG A 69 23.58 -15.02 4.47
C ARG A 69 22.92 -15.74 3.29
N PRO A 70 22.15 -15.02 2.45
CA PRO A 70 21.50 -15.63 1.30
C PRO A 70 22.56 -16.11 0.29
N GLY A 71 22.42 -17.34 -0.20
CA GLY A 71 23.25 -17.86 -1.28
C GLY A 71 22.92 -17.20 -2.62
N GLY A 72 23.83 -17.27 -3.59
CA GLY A 72 23.64 -16.62 -4.90
C GLY A 72 22.45 -17.13 -5.72
N SER A 73 21.88 -18.29 -5.38
CA SER A 73 20.67 -18.85 -5.99
C SER A 73 19.37 -18.43 -5.30
N VAL A 74 19.44 -17.67 -4.20
CA VAL A 74 18.27 -17.18 -3.46
C VAL A 74 17.82 -15.85 -4.05
N GLY A 75 16.56 -15.75 -4.45
CA GLY A 75 15.96 -14.47 -4.82
C GLY A 75 15.74 -13.61 -3.59
N VAL A 76 16.42 -12.46 -3.49
CA VAL A 76 16.25 -11.54 -2.36
C VAL A 76 15.46 -10.31 -2.82
N SER A 77 14.39 -9.99 -2.09
CA SER A 77 13.59 -8.78 -2.31
C SER A 77 13.43 -8.03 -0.99
N ALA A 78 13.33 -6.69 -1.06
CA ALA A 78 13.12 -5.86 0.11
C ALA A 78 12.22 -4.67 -0.24
N THR A 79 11.19 -4.43 0.58
CA THR A 79 10.46 -3.17 0.58
C THR A 79 11.45 -2.00 0.68
N PRO A 80 11.32 -0.92 -0.11
CA PRO A 80 12.24 0.22 -0.07
C PRO A 80 12.56 0.70 1.35
N GLY A 81 13.85 0.89 1.63
CA GLY A 81 14.37 1.31 2.95
C GLY A 81 14.27 0.27 4.07
N THR A 82 14.07 -1.00 3.74
CA THR A 82 14.21 -2.12 4.69
C THR A 82 15.67 -2.55 4.78
N ALA A 83 16.20 -2.70 5.99
CA ALA A 83 17.53 -3.28 6.17
C ALA A 83 17.54 -4.75 5.74
N THR A 84 18.57 -5.18 5.01
CA THR A 84 18.69 -6.55 4.46
C THR A 84 19.63 -7.46 5.24
N GLY A 85 20.33 -6.95 6.27
CA GLY A 85 21.24 -7.74 7.10
C GLY A 85 20.55 -8.85 7.90
N GLY A 86 21.32 -9.75 8.50
CA GLY A 86 20.78 -10.83 9.34
C GLY A 86 19.99 -10.36 10.57
N PRO A 87 19.30 -11.27 11.28
CA PRO A 87 18.50 -10.94 12.47
C PRO A 87 19.40 -10.56 13.66
N ALA A 88 19.18 -9.38 14.25
CA ALA A 88 20.01 -8.88 15.36
C ALA A 88 19.91 -9.70 16.66
N GLY A 89 18.87 -10.51 16.80
CA GLY A 89 18.60 -11.43 17.90
C GLY A 89 17.58 -12.48 17.49
N PRO A 90 17.21 -13.43 18.37
CA PRO A 90 16.24 -14.47 18.06
C PRO A 90 14.90 -13.87 17.61
N PRO A 91 14.49 -14.06 16.34
CA PRO A 91 13.25 -13.49 15.85
C PRO A 91 12.02 -14.27 16.37
N GLN A 92 10.86 -13.63 16.28
CA GLN A 92 9.57 -14.26 16.54
C GLN A 92 9.12 -15.05 15.32
N LEU A 93 8.66 -16.28 15.54
CA LEU A 93 7.98 -17.08 14.52
C LEU A 93 6.51 -16.69 14.43
N LEU A 94 6.06 -16.27 13.25
CA LEU A 94 4.63 -15.98 12.99
C LEU A 94 3.96 -17.10 12.21
N TYR A 95 4.69 -17.75 11.30
CA TYR A 95 4.15 -18.83 10.49
C TYR A 95 5.23 -19.79 10.00
N ALA A 96 4.91 -21.08 9.94
CA ALA A 96 5.64 -22.05 9.14
C ALA A 96 4.68 -23.13 8.61
N GLY A 97 4.58 -23.28 7.30
CA GLY A 97 3.63 -24.20 6.68
C GLY A 97 3.78 -24.33 5.17
N ASP A 98 3.05 -25.29 4.60
CA ASP A 98 2.93 -25.46 3.16
C ASP A 98 1.93 -24.47 2.58
N VAL A 99 2.33 -23.76 1.53
CA VAL A 99 1.51 -22.79 0.79
C VAL A 99 1.68 -23.09 -0.69
N ASP A 100 0.61 -23.60 -1.31
CA ASP A 100 0.63 -24.12 -2.68
C ASP A 100 1.79 -25.13 -2.86
N ASN A 101 2.79 -24.83 -3.70
CA ASN A 101 3.95 -25.71 -3.95
C ASN A 101 5.23 -25.34 -3.16
N ALA A 102 5.12 -24.45 -2.17
CA ALA A 102 6.26 -23.99 -1.36
C ALA A 102 6.08 -24.28 0.13
N ARG A 103 7.20 -24.46 0.84
CA ARG A 103 7.28 -24.31 2.31
C ARG A 103 7.60 -22.87 2.62
N VAL A 104 6.80 -22.23 3.47
CA VAL A 104 6.93 -20.80 3.79
C VAL A 104 7.16 -20.62 5.29
N VAL A 105 8.07 -19.73 5.65
CA VAL A 105 8.32 -19.29 7.02
C VAL A 105 8.19 -17.77 7.08
N ILE A 106 7.41 -17.26 8.05
CA ILE A 106 7.30 -15.83 8.37
C ILE A 106 7.92 -15.58 9.73
N LEU A 107 8.89 -14.68 9.76
CA LEU A 107 9.61 -14.24 10.96
C LEU A 107 9.42 -12.74 11.17
N HIS A 108 9.49 -12.29 12.42
CA HIS A 108 9.44 -10.87 12.80
C HIS A 108 10.54 -10.56 13.82
N ASP A 109 11.38 -9.57 13.57
CA ASP A 109 12.45 -9.17 14.50
C ASP A 109 12.13 -7.92 15.35
N GLY A 110 10.89 -7.43 15.26
CA GLY A 110 10.46 -6.21 15.94
C GLY A 110 10.47 -4.96 15.06
N LEU A 111 11.17 -4.99 13.92
CA LEU A 111 11.24 -3.88 12.95
C LEU A 111 10.77 -4.28 11.55
N ARG A 112 10.96 -5.56 11.18
CA ARG A 112 10.63 -6.08 9.85
C ARG A 112 10.05 -7.47 9.92
N LEU A 113 9.21 -7.76 8.93
CA LEU A 113 8.83 -9.10 8.54
C LEU A 113 9.83 -9.68 7.55
N VAL A 114 10.07 -10.97 7.67
CA VAL A 114 10.88 -11.75 6.73
C VAL A 114 10.10 -12.98 6.31
N ARG A 115 9.95 -13.15 5.01
CA ARG A 115 9.40 -14.36 4.41
C ARG A 115 10.52 -15.16 3.76
N TYR A 116 10.74 -16.35 4.24
CA TYR A 116 11.51 -17.37 3.54
C TYR A 116 10.56 -18.33 2.84
N ALA A 117 10.85 -18.68 1.58
CA ALA A 117 10.09 -19.69 0.87
C ALA A 117 11.01 -20.58 0.04
N GLU A 118 10.81 -21.89 0.12
CA GLU A 118 11.51 -22.88 -0.70
C GLU A 118 10.48 -23.80 -1.36
N PRO A 119 10.77 -24.39 -2.54
CA PRO A 119 9.92 -25.44 -3.08
C PRO A 119 9.77 -26.63 -2.11
N LYS A 120 8.69 -27.39 -2.24
CA LYS A 120 8.54 -28.64 -1.46
C LYS A 120 9.61 -29.68 -1.82
N ASP A 121 9.98 -29.73 -3.10
CA ASP A 121 10.89 -30.73 -3.68
C ASP A 121 12.33 -30.22 -3.83
N GLY A 122 12.83 -29.48 -2.83
CA GLY A 122 14.22 -29.01 -2.78
C GLY A 122 14.35 -27.54 -2.41
N THR A 123 15.54 -26.97 -2.59
CA THR A 123 15.84 -25.57 -2.21
C THR A 123 16.17 -24.67 -3.39
N ALA A 124 16.21 -25.21 -4.61
CA ALA A 124 16.46 -24.44 -5.83
C ALA A 124 15.30 -23.46 -6.08
N GLY A 125 15.59 -22.17 -6.24
CA GLY A 125 14.55 -21.14 -6.38
C GLY A 125 13.96 -20.66 -5.06
N ALA A 126 14.66 -20.86 -3.93
CA ALA A 126 14.28 -20.26 -2.68
C ALA A 126 14.27 -18.71 -2.76
N ALA A 127 13.36 -18.10 -2.02
CA ALA A 127 13.19 -16.66 -1.96
C ALA A 127 13.26 -16.15 -0.51
N LEU A 128 13.80 -14.95 -0.36
CA LEU A 128 13.86 -14.20 0.88
C LEU A 128 13.29 -12.80 0.64
N ASP A 129 12.10 -12.54 1.17
CA ASP A 129 11.43 -11.25 1.06
C ASP A 129 11.48 -10.53 2.42
N LEU A 130 11.89 -9.27 2.44
CA LEU A 130 11.94 -8.45 3.65
C LEU A 130 10.98 -7.26 3.53
N ALA A 131 10.16 -7.03 4.56
CA ALA A 131 9.31 -5.86 4.61
C ALA A 131 9.44 -5.11 5.91
N ARG A 132 9.60 -3.79 5.78
CA ARG A 132 9.56 -2.84 6.86
C ARG A 132 8.17 -2.83 7.52
N THR A 133 8.14 -2.92 8.85
CA THR A 133 6.89 -2.94 9.63
C THR A 133 6.98 -2.12 10.92
N ASP A 134 7.99 -1.27 11.09
CA ASP A 134 8.07 -0.35 12.21
C ASP A 134 6.89 0.64 12.20
N GLY A 135 6.34 0.90 13.38
CA GLY A 135 5.15 1.74 13.53
C GLY A 135 3.85 1.11 13.03
N ALA A 136 3.82 -0.19 12.72
CA ALA A 136 2.58 -0.89 12.43
C ALA A 136 1.65 -0.87 13.65
N ASP A 137 0.40 -0.50 13.41
CA ASP A 137 -0.69 -0.59 14.38
C ASP A 137 -1.65 -1.73 14.00
N ARG A 138 -2.76 -1.86 14.72
CA ARG A 138 -3.79 -2.88 14.44
C ARG A 138 -4.33 -2.83 13.01
N ALA A 139 -4.40 -1.63 12.43
CA ALA A 139 -4.95 -1.44 11.10
C ALA A 139 -3.93 -1.82 10.02
N ALA A 140 -2.65 -1.56 10.24
CA ALA A 140 -1.57 -1.90 9.32
C ALA A 140 -1.11 -3.37 9.46
N ALA A 141 -1.22 -3.95 10.65
CA ALA A 141 -0.83 -5.34 10.95
C ALA A 141 -2.01 -6.30 10.80
N THR A 142 -2.75 -6.25 9.69
CA THR A 142 -3.97 -7.05 9.49
C THR A 142 -3.76 -8.31 8.64
N ALA A 143 -2.74 -8.34 7.78
CA ALA A 143 -2.44 -9.48 6.91
C ALA A 143 -0.97 -9.45 6.44
N VAL A 144 -0.45 -10.62 6.06
CA VAL A 144 0.88 -10.82 5.45
C VAL A 144 0.74 -11.77 4.27
N VAL A 145 1.40 -11.48 3.15
CA VAL A 145 1.41 -12.38 1.99
C VAL A 145 2.23 -13.63 2.30
N LEU A 146 1.61 -14.79 2.16
CA LEU A 146 2.27 -16.08 2.29
C LEU A 146 2.89 -16.54 0.97
N GLY A 147 2.27 -16.24 -0.16
CA GLY A 147 2.76 -16.64 -1.47
C GLY A 147 1.91 -16.09 -2.59
N ARG A 148 2.53 -16.02 -3.77
CA ARG A 148 1.84 -15.75 -5.05
C ARG A 148 2.14 -16.88 -6.01
N ALA A 149 1.12 -17.53 -6.54
CA ALA A 149 1.22 -18.65 -7.45
C ALA A 149 0.02 -18.65 -8.40
N ASP A 150 0.26 -18.94 -9.69
CA ASP A 150 -0.78 -19.12 -10.71
C ASP A 150 -1.84 -17.98 -10.76
N GLY A 151 -1.41 -16.72 -10.76
CA GLY A 151 -2.36 -15.58 -10.77
C GLY A 151 -2.95 -15.24 -9.40
N ASN A 152 -2.70 -16.03 -8.36
CA ASN A 152 -3.33 -15.88 -7.05
C ASN A 152 -2.34 -15.45 -5.96
N VAL A 153 -2.89 -14.96 -4.86
CA VAL A 153 -2.21 -14.61 -3.63
C VAL A 153 -2.94 -15.23 -2.44
N ARG A 154 -2.18 -15.70 -1.45
CA ARG A 154 -2.68 -16.17 -0.16
C ARG A 154 -2.11 -15.32 0.96
N TYR A 155 -2.92 -15.10 1.99
CA TYR A 155 -2.53 -14.28 3.14
C TYR A 155 -2.61 -15.07 4.43
N LEU A 156 -1.72 -14.74 5.36
CA LEU A 156 -1.89 -14.99 6.78
C LEU A 156 -2.56 -13.75 7.39
N THR A 157 -3.73 -13.89 7.99
CA THR A 157 -4.47 -12.80 8.63
C THR A 157 -4.05 -12.63 10.09
N ALA A 158 -4.26 -11.45 10.65
CA ALA A 158 -4.05 -11.22 12.08
C ALA A 158 -4.95 -12.12 12.96
N PRO A 159 -4.56 -12.41 14.22
CA PRO A 159 -5.33 -13.32 15.07
C PRO A 159 -6.71 -12.76 15.47
N TRP A 160 -6.92 -11.44 15.38
CA TRP A 160 -8.21 -10.81 15.61
C TRP A 160 -9.14 -10.77 14.38
N VAL A 161 -8.64 -11.18 13.20
CA VAL A 161 -9.46 -11.25 12.00
C VAL A 161 -10.37 -12.48 12.07
N THR A 162 -11.68 -12.25 11.94
CA THR A 162 -12.70 -13.29 12.06
C THR A 162 -13.25 -13.74 10.71
N LYS A 163 -13.20 -12.87 9.69
CA LYS A 163 -13.70 -13.16 8.33
C LYS A 163 -12.78 -12.51 7.30
N ALA A 164 -12.72 -13.13 6.13
CA ALA A 164 -12.08 -12.58 4.95
C ALA A 164 -13.01 -12.69 3.74
N ALA A 165 -12.93 -11.71 2.84
CA ALA A 165 -13.63 -11.74 1.57
C ALA A 165 -12.80 -11.08 0.47
N GLY A 166 -13.02 -11.51 -0.78
CA GLY A 166 -12.43 -10.92 -1.96
C GLY A 166 -13.46 -10.08 -2.70
N ARG A 167 -13.05 -8.94 -3.23
CA ARG A 167 -13.91 -8.03 -4.01
C ARG A 167 -13.14 -7.46 -5.19
N ASP A 168 -13.85 -7.15 -6.28
CA ASP A 168 -13.32 -6.27 -7.32
C ASP A 168 -13.61 -4.80 -6.95
N LEU A 169 -12.55 -4.03 -6.70
CA LEU A 169 -12.64 -2.61 -6.35
C LEU A 169 -13.22 -1.77 -7.50
N GLY A 170 -13.01 -2.19 -8.75
CA GLY A 170 -13.58 -1.54 -9.93
C GLY A 170 -15.08 -1.78 -10.10
N ARG A 171 -15.69 -2.66 -9.30
CA ARG A 171 -17.12 -2.99 -9.32
C ARG A 171 -17.72 -2.77 -7.93
N PRO A 172 -18.03 -1.53 -7.54
CA PRO A 172 -18.42 -1.19 -6.17
C PRO A 172 -19.73 -1.89 -5.77
N ASP A 173 -20.66 -2.09 -6.70
CA ASP A 173 -21.92 -2.79 -6.45
C ASP A 173 -21.79 -4.33 -6.61
N GLY A 174 -20.63 -4.83 -7.05
CA GLY A 174 -20.32 -6.26 -7.03
C GLY A 174 -20.04 -6.70 -5.59
N GLY A 175 -20.88 -7.57 -5.04
CA GLY A 175 -20.75 -8.04 -3.66
C GLY A 175 -19.41 -8.70 -3.36
N ALA A 176 -18.97 -8.61 -2.11
CA ALA A 176 -17.79 -9.33 -1.63
C ALA A 176 -18.07 -10.83 -1.60
N ARG A 177 -17.10 -11.62 -2.06
CA ARG A 177 -17.15 -13.09 -2.03
C ARG A 177 -16.35 -13.60 -0.85
N GLU A 178 -16.97 -14.37 0.01
CA GLU A 178 -16.30 -14.99 1.16
C GLU A 178 -15.05 -15.76 0.72
N LEU A 179 -13.95 -15.52 1.44
CA LEU A 179 -12.70 -16.25 1.33
C LEU A 179 -12.54 -17.07 2.61
N PRO A 180 -12.74 -18.41 2.54
CA PRO A 180 -12.56 -19.27 3.69
C PRO A 180 -11.20 -19.07 4.37
N LEU A 181 -11.21 -19.11 5.71
CA LEU A 181 -10.02 -19.08 6.53
C LEU A 181 -9.75 -20.49 7.08
N THR A 182 -8.50 -20.95 6.98
CA THR A 182 -8.02 -22.17 7.62
C THR A 182 -6.79 -21.83 8.43
N ASP A 183 -6.90 -21.90 9.76
CA ASP A 183 -5.85 -21.49 10.70
C ASP A 183 -5.30 -20.06 10.42
N GLY A 184 -6.20 -19.14 10.05
CA GLY A 184 -5.85 -17.76 9.69
C GLY A 184 -5.22 -17.60 8.30
N VAL A 185 -5.16 -18.65 7.49
CA VAL A 185 -4.73 -18.58 6.09
C VAL A 185 -5.94 -18.46 5.18
N THR A 186 -5.90 -17.51 4.24
CA THR A 186 -6.98 -17.32 3.26
C THR A 186 -6.97 -18.41 2.18
N ALA A 187 -8.15 -18.74 1.66
CA ALA A 187 -8.33 -19.25 0.31
C ALA A 187 -7.61 -18.33 -0.72
N PRO A 188 -7.24 -18.84 -1.91
CA PRO A 188 -6.53 -18.04 -2.90
C PRO A 188 -7.43 -16.92 -3.42
N LEU A 189 -6.87 -15.71 -3.52
CA LEU A 189 -7.48 -14.55 -4.14
C LEU A 189 -6.71 -14.19 -5.41
N ALA A 190 -7.39 -13.91 -6.52
CA ALA A 190 -6.72 -13.45 -7.74
C ALA A 190 -5.95 -12.15 -7.47
N SER A 191 -4.63 -12.17 -7.68
CA SER A 191 -3.74 -11.04 -7.38
C SER A 191 -3.81 -9.99 -8.49
N PRO A 192 -3.96 -8.69 -8.17
CA PRO A 192 -3.89 -7.63 -9.17
C PRO A 192 -2.47 -7.41 -9.72
N VAL A 193 -1.42 -7.86 -9.02
CA VAL A 193 -0.01 -7.54 -9.34
C VAL A 193 0.44 -8.09 -10.69
N GLN A 194 -0.14 -9.21 -11.12
CA GLN A 194 0.24 -9.90 -12.36
C GLN A 194 -0.49 -9.36 -13.60
N GLN A 195 -1.41 -8.41 -13.43
CA GLN A 195 -2.06 -7.73 -14.55
C GLN A 195 -1.10 -6.74 -15.21
N GLU A 196 -0.96 -6.84 -16.53
CA GLU A 196 -0.15 -5.94 -17.36
C GLU A 196 -0.66 -4.50 -17.31
N SER A 197 0.27 -3.54 -17.35
CA SER A 197 -0.03 -2.11 -17.38
C SER A 197 -0.85 -1.76 -18.64
N GLY A 198 -2.06 -1.23 -18.45
CA GLY A 198 -2.94 -0.76 -19.54
C GLY A 198 -4.15 -1.65 -19.87
N ALA A 199 -4.21 -2.87 -19.33
CA ALA A 199 -5.34 -3.81 -19.51
C ALA A 199 -6.18 -3.98 -18.23
N CYS A 200 -6.06 -3.08 -17.25
CA CYS A 200 -6.76 -3.22 -15.98
C CYS A 200 -8.27 -2.98 -16.16
N THR A 201 -9.03 -4.07 -16.15
CA THR A 201 -10.50 -4.08 -16.19
C THR A 201 -11.13 -4.49 -14.86
N SER A 202 -10.31 -4.92 -13.90
CA SER A 202 -10.71 -5.36 -12.56
C SER A 202 -9.52 -5.22 -11.62
N TRP A 203 -9.77 -4.92 -10.35
CA TRP A 203 -8.72 -4.82 -9.34
C TRP A 203 -9.17 -5.48 -8.04
N ASN A 204 -8.66 -6.68 -7.76
CA ASN A 204 -9.09 -7.42 -6.59
C ASN A 204 -8.43 -6.90 -5.30
N VAL A 205 -9.24 -6.78 -4.25
CA VAL A 205 -8.85 -6.38 -2.90
C VAL A 205 -9.35 -7.41 -1.89
N LEU A 206 -8.68 -7.43 -0.74
CA LEU A 206 -9.01 -8.29 0.38
C LEU A 206 -9.75 -7.45 1.45
N GLU A 207 -10.94 -7.88 1.81
CA GLU A 207 -11.70 -7.36 2.94
C GLU A 207 -11.46 -8.24 4.17
N LEU A 208 -11.17 -7.63 5.32
CA LEU A 208 -10.87 -8.31 6.58
C LEU A 208 -11.73 -7.74 7.69
N THR A 209 -12.52 -8.60 8.34
CA THR A 209 -13.38 -8.21 9.46
C THR A 209 -12.66 -8.42 10.80
N ASP A 210 -12.57 -7.34 11.58
CA ASP A 210 -12.00 -7.29 12.93
C ASP A 210 -13.04 -6.65 13.87
N GLY A 211 -13.77 -7.48 14.60
CA GLY A 211 -14.90 -7.02 15.41
C GLY A 211 -15.95 -6.27 14.56
N PRO A 212 -16.29 -5.01 14.89
CA PRO A 212 -17.24 -4.21 14.11
C PRO A 212 -16.62 -3.60 12.84
N ASP A 213 -15.29 -3.61 12.72
CA ASP A 213 -14.58 -2.94 11.63
C ASP A 213 -14.35 -3.88 10.45
N THR A 214 -14.37 -3.33 9.25
CA THR A 214 -13.94 -4.02 8.03
C THR A 214 -12.85 -3.19 7.36
N ARG A 215 -11.69 -3.80 7.17
CA ARG A 215 -10.54 -3.17 6.52
C ARG A 215 -10.41 -3.70 5.10
N VAL A 216 -10.14 -2.80 4.17
CA VAL A 216 -9.86 -3.17 2.78
C VAL A 216 -8.37 -2.99 2.56
N VAL A 217 -7.70 -4.05 2.11
CA VAL A 217 -6.28 -4.03 1.80
C VAL A 217 -6.04 -4.52 0.38
N THR A 218 -4.97 -4.04 -0.23
CA THR A 218 -4.63 -4.37 -1.62
C THR A 218 -3.19 -4.85 -1.77
N ASP A 219 -3.01 -5.80 -2.67
CA ASP A 219 -1.71 -6.32 -3.05
C ASP A 219 -1.02 -5.36 -4.03
N LEU A 220 0.05 -4.72 -3.59
CA LEU A 220 0.91 -3.86 -4.42
C LEU A 220 2.26 -4.52 -4.76
N GLY A 221 2.37 -5.85 -4.58
CA GLY A 221 3.57 -6.62 -4.88
C GLY A 221 4.54 -6.76 -3.70
N GLU A 222 4.16 -6.29 -2.52
CA GLU A 222 4.98 -6.32 -1.30
C GLU A 222 4.51 -7.39 -0.32
N LEU A 223 5.28 -7.63 0.75
CA LEU A 223 4.94 -8.66 1.73
C LEU A 223 3.74 -8.27 2.62
N VAL A 224 3.60 -6.97 2.91
CA VAL A 224 2.45 -6.43 3.65
C VAL A 224 1.53 -5.70 2.67
N PRO A 225 0.25 -6.06 2.56
CA PRO A 225 -0.68 -5.38 1.67
C PRO A 225 -0.99 -3.97 2.18
N ALA A 226 -1.26 -3.04 1.27
CA ALA A 226 -1.54 -1.65 1.62
C ALA A 226 -3.01 -1.47 2.01
N ARG A 227 -3.27 -0.75 3.11
CA ARG A 227 -4.63 -0.39 3.53
C ARG A 227 -5.23 0.67 2.62
N LEU A 228 -6.48 0.47 2.20
CA LEU A 228 -7.24 1.45 1.44
C LEU A 228 -8.18 2.23 2.36
N THR A 229 -8.10 3.55 2.29
CA THR A 229 -8.98 4.47 3.02
C THR A 229 -9.65 5.45 2.09
N ALA A 230 -10.72 6.10 2.56
CA ALA A 230 -11.36 7.18 1.84
C ALA A 230 -11.73 8.34 2.78
N GLY A 231 -11.69 9.56 2.24
CA GLY A 231 -12.11 10.78 2.94
C GLY A 231 -10.99 11.81 3.10
N ARG A 232 -11.33 12.91 3.77
CA ARG A 232 -10.43 14.04 4.00
C ARG A 232 -9.17 13.60 4.75
N PRO A 233 -7.97 14.08 4.39
CA PRO A 233 -6.75 13.82 5.14
C PRO A 233 -6.91 14.19 6.61
N GLY A 234 -6.45 13.33 7.52
CA GLY A 234 -6.61 13.46 8.98
C GLY A 234 -7.94 12.95 9.52
N ALA A 235 -8.89 12.61 8.66
CA ALA A 235 -10.21 12.07 9.02
C ALA A 235 -10.66 10.91 8.12
N ALA A 236 -9.71 10.28 7.42
CA ALA A 236 -9.98 9.18 6.51
C ALA A 236 -10.47 7.93 7.27
N LYS A 237 -11.37 7.18 6.65
CA LYS A 237 -11.93 5.93 7.18
C LYS A 237 -11.60 4.75 6.28
N ASP A 238 -11.73 3.54 6.78
CA ASP A 238 -11.57 2.33 5.97
C ASP A 238 -12.49 2.33 4.74
N ALA A 239 -11.95 1.88 3.61
CA ALA A 239 -12.65 1.86 2.33
C ALA A 239 -13.66 0.71 2.18
N ALA A 240 -14.35 0.31 3.26
CA ALA A 240 -15.30 -0.80 3.26
C ALA A 240 -16.77 -0.36 3.04
N GLY A 241 -17.10 0.91 3.31
CA GLY A 241 -18.45 1.43 3.13
C GLY A 241 -18.81 1.62 1.65
N VAL A 242 -20.09 1.49 1.31
CA VAL A 242 -20.61 1.63 -0.06
C VAL A 242 -20.17 2.94 -0.73
N GLU A 243 -20.22 4.05 0.00
CA GLU A 243 -19.76 5.36 -0.50
C GLU A 243 -18.26 5.36 -0.81
N ALA A 244 -17.43 4.89 0.11
CA ALA A 244 -15.99 4.80 -0.07
C ALA A 244 -15.60 3.90 -1.25
N LEU A 245 -16.29 2.76 -1.40
CA LEU A 245 -16.10 1.85 -2.53
C LEU A 245 -16.45 2.52 -3.87
N ARG A 246 -17.53 3.30 -3.92
CA ARG A 246 -17.90 4.08 -5.12
C ARG A 246 -16.90 5.18 -5.42
N SER A 247 -16.37 5.86 -4.40
CA SER A 247 -15.28 6.83 -4.59
C SER A 247 -14.02 6.17 -5.16
N TRP A 248 -13.70 4.95 -4.74
CA TRP A 248 -12.51 4.22 -5.21
C TRP A 248 -12.63 3.63 -6.60
N ALA A 249 -13.81 3.15 -7.00
CA ALA A 249 -13.96 2.32 -8.19
C ALA A 249 -13.35 2.90 -9.49
N PRO A 250 -13.52 4.19 -9.81
CA PRO A 250 -12.95 4.77 -11.03
C PRO A 250 -11.42 4.91 -11.02
N TYR A 251 -10.80 4.75 -9.85
CA TYR A 251 -9.37 4.91 -9.62
C TYR A 251 -8.70 3.60 -9.20
N ALA A 252 -9.44 2.49 -9.17
CA ALA A 252 -8.92 1.19 -8.73
C ALA A 252 -7.64 0.79 -9.50
N CYS A 253 -7.64 0.99 -10.82
CA CYS A 253 -6.50 0.68 -11.67
C CYS A 253 -5.32 1.66 -11.51
N SER A 254 -5.53 2.86 -10.95
CA SER A 254 -4.43 3.80 -10.70
C SER A 254 -3.50 3.30 -9.57
N LEU A 255 -3.94 2.34 -8.75
CA LEU A 255 -3.10 1.66 -7.76
C LEU A 255 -1.89 0.96 -8.40
N GLY A 256 -1.97 0.60 -9.68
CA GLY A 256 -0.83 0.10 -10.45
C GLY A 256 0.39 1.03 -10.46
N ALA A 257 0.17 2.35 -10.34
CA ALA A 257 1.23 3.35 -10.37
C ALA A 257 2.11 3.37 -9.10
N VAL A 258 1.69 2.68 -8.03
CA VAL A 258 2.40 2.66 -6.73
C VAL A 258 2.88 1.27 -6.31
N ARG A 259 2.94 0.31 -7.26
CA ARG A 259 3.45 -1.05 -7.00
C ARG A 259 4.92 -1.05 -6.57
N GLY A 260 5.23 -1.85 -5.55
CA GLY A 260 6.60 -2.06 -5.05
C GLY A 260 7.26 -0.81 -4.44
N GLN A 261 6.48 0.17 -3.99
CA GLN A 261 7.00 1.47 -3.53
C GLN A 261 7.12 1.59 -2.00
N GLY A 262 6.93 0.51 -1.24
CA GLY A 262 6.90 0.53 0.21
C GLY A 262 5.60 1.05 0.79
N VAL A 263 4.48 0.86 0.10
CA VAL A 263 3.21 1.51 0.43
C VAL A 263 2.56 0.81 1.62
N ARG A 264 2.25 1.57 2.67
CA ARG A 264 1.51 1.08 3.85
C ARG A 264 0.02 1.38 3.76
N SER A 265 -0.35 2.48 3.10
CA SER A 265 -1.75 2.85 2.88
C SER A 265 -1.92 3.73 1.66
N VAL A 266 -3.12 3.71 1.08
CA VAL A 266 -3.54 4.65 0.04
C VAL A 266 -4.89 5.23 0.42
N ASN A 267 -5.00 6.56 0.43
CA ASN A 267 -6.24 7.27 0.68
C ASN A 267 -6.80 7.85 -0.61
N ALA A 268 -8.11 7.71 -0.85
CA ALA A 268 -8.83 8.43 -1.90
C ALA A 268 -9.68 9.56 -1.28
N TRP A 269 -9.43 10.79 -1.70
CA TRP A 269 -10.15 11.95 -1.22
C TRP A 269 -10.78 12.73 -2.39
N GLU A 270 -12.11 12.69 -2.48
CA GLU A 270 -12.84 13.61 -3.34
C GLU A 270 -12.80 15.03 -2.74
N PHE A 271 -12.08 15.92 -3.40
CA PHE A 271 -11.79 17.25 -2.86
C PHE A 271 -12.61 18.36 -3.51
N ALA A 272 -13.18 18.12 -4.70
CA ALA A 272 -14.06 19.05 -5.39
C ALA A 272 -14.98 18.34 -6.41
N GLU A 273 -16.12 18.95 -6.68
CA GLU A 273 -17.03 18.64 -7.79
C GLU A 273 -17.05 19.87 -8.72
N GLN A 274 -16.89 19.66 -10.03
CA GLN A 274 -16.78 20.73 -11.01
C GLN A 274 -17.86 20.62 -12.09
N PRO A 275 -18.81 21.57 -12.15
CA PRO A 275 -19.75 21.68 -13.26
C PRO A 275 -19.02 21.83 -14.60
N LEU A 276 -19.48 21.11 -15.62
CA LEU A 276 -18.92 21.19 -16.97
C LEU A 276 -19.53 22.37 -17.74
N PRO A 277 -18.72 23.10 -18.54
CA PRO A 277 -19.19 24.31 -19.23
C PRO A 277 -20.24 24.05 -20.32
N ASP A 278 -20.34 22.81 -20.83
CA ASP A 278 -21.37 22.44 -21.81
C ASP A 278 -22.66 21.88 -21.16
N SER A 279 -22.82 22.03 -19.84
CA SER A 279 -23.99 21.57 -19.09
C SER A 279 -24.25 20.06 -19.14
N THR A 280 -23.24 19.24 -19.45
CA THR A 280 -23.35 17.77 -19.47
C THR A 280 -23.23 17.10 -18.09
N GLY A 281 -23.23 17.89 -17.02
CA GLY A 281 -23.19 17.45 -15.62
C GLY A 281 -21.95 17.97 -14.88
N SER A 282 -21.60 17.30 -13.78
CA SER A 282 -20.42 17.62 -12.97
C SER A 282 -19.35 16.52 -13.01
N GLY A 283 -18.10 16.92 -13.20
CA GLY A 283 -16.96 16.03 -12.98
C GLY A 283 -16.53 16.01 -11.52
N ALA A 284 -15.89 14.92 -11.10
CA ALA A 284 -15.37 14.74 -9.75
C ALA A 284 -13.84 14.80 -9.75
N TRP A 285 -13.29 15.55 -8.79
CA TRP A 285 -11.87 15.65 -8.53
C TRP A 285 -11.48 14.83 -7.32
N VAL A 286 -10.59 13.87 -7.52
CA VAL A 286 -10.10 12.99 -6.47
C VAL A 286 -8.60 13.07 -6.37
N CYS A 287 -8.11 13.17 -5.15
CA CYS A 287 -6.70 13.01 -4.84
C CYS A 287 -6.48 11.63 -4.20
N THR A 288 -5.63 10.81 -4.83
CA THR A 288 -5.14 9.58 -4.21
C THR A 288 -3.74 9.79 -3.67
N ARG A 289 -3.52 9.49 -2.40
CA ARG A 289 -2.22 9.62 -1.73
C ARG A 289 -1.77 8.28 -1.17
N ALA A 290 -0.65 7.77 -1.67
CA ALA A 290 0.01 6.57 -1.17
C ALA A 290 1.09 6.95 -0.16
N GLU A 291 0.91 6.54 1.09
CA GLU A 291 1.88 6.69 2.17
C GLU A 291 2.79 5.47 2.25
N THR A 292 4.06 5.68 2.54
CA THR A 292 5.04 4.58 2.64
C THR A 292 5.38 4.24 4.09
N TRP A 293 5.93 3.05 4.31
CA TRP A 293 6.50 2.63 5.60
C TRP A 293 7.68 3.50 6.06
N ARG A 294 8.40 4.12 5.13
CA ARG A 294 9.56 4.97 5.44
C ARG A 294 9.17 6.36 5.96
N GLY A 295 7.92 6.78 5.71
CA GLY A 295 7.45 8.13 6.01
C GLY A 295 7.85 9.20 4.97
N ASP A 296 8.69 8.85 4.00
CA ASP A 296 9.04 9.66 2.82
C ASP A 296 8.57 8.98 1.52
N GLY A 297 8.79 9.61 0.37
CA GLY A 297 8.47 8.99 -0.92
C GLY A 297 6.96 8.79 -1.16
N ALA A 298 6.10 9.53 -0.45
CA ALA A 298 4.67 9.51 -0.69
C ALA A 298 4.36 9.89 -2.15
N ARG A 299 3.41 9.22 -2.77
CA ARG A 299 3.01 9.46 -4.16
C ARG A 299 1.58 9.98 -4.21
N VAL A 300 1.37 11.06 -4.95
CA VAL A 300 0.09 11.75 -5.02
C VAL A 300 -0.34 11.80 -6.48
N LEU A 301 -1.61 11.43 -6.74
CA LEU A 301 -2.25 11.65 -8.03
C LEU A 301 -3.50 12.49 -7.81
N ALA A 302 -3.60 13.62 -8.49
CA ALA A 302 -4.87 14.32 -8.67
C ALA A 302 -5.51 13.85 -9.98
N GLN A 303 -6.77 13.43 -9.90
CA GLN A 303 -7.46 12.74 -10.96
C GLN A 303 -8.83 13.37 -11.18
N PHE A 304 -9.24 13.47 -12.44
CA PHE A 304 -10.53 14.02 -12.85
C PHE A 304 -11.38 12.94 -13.51
N ARG A 305 -12.63 12.78 -13.05
CA ARG A 305 -13.62 11.86 -13.63
C ARG A 305 -14.78 12.66 -14.21
N THR A 306 -15.09 12.46 -15.48
CA THR A 306 -16.27 13.07 -16.11
C THR A 306 -17.58 12.42 -15.63
N PRO A 307 -18.74 13.09 -15.75
CA PRO A 307 -20.03 12.47 -15.49
C PRO A 307 -20.19 11.17 -16.29
N GLY A 308 -20.65 10.09 -15.64
CA GLY A 308 -20.81 8.78 -16.27
C GLY A 308 -19.51 8.08 -16.72
N GLY A 309 -18.34 8.70 -16.52
CA GLY A 309 -17.05 8.10 -16.83
C GLY A 309 -16.73 6.95 -15.88
N THR A 310 -16.28 5.83 -16.43
CA THR A 310 -15.93 4.63 -15.64
C THR A 310 -14.54 4.72 -15.01
N GLN A 311 -13.69 5.64 -15.48
CA GLN A 311 -12.32 5.82 -15.02
C GLN A 311 -12.00 7.30 -14.81
N GLY A 312 -11.13 7.58 -13.84
CA GLY A 312 -10.52 8.89 -13.67
C GLY A 312 -9.28 9.06 -14.56
N ALA A 313 -9.15 10.22 -15.19
CA ALA A 313 -7.92 10.62 -15.87
C ALA A 313 -6.95 11.27 -14.88
N VAL A 314 -5.67 10.90 -14.93
CA VAL A 314 -4.63 11.56 -14.12
C VAL A 314 -4.39 12.95 -14.66
N ALA A 315 -4.72 13.96 -13.86
CA ALA A 315 -4.54 15.38 -14.19
C ALA A 315 -3.15 15.88 -13.75
N ALA A 316 -2.71 15.42 -12.58
CA ALA A 316 -1.39 15.76 -12.04
C ALA A 316 -0.86 14.65 -11.15
N LYS A 317 0.47 14.61 -11.01
CA LYS A 317 1.18 13.68 -10.13
C LYS A 317 2.28 14.43 -9.39
N ALA A 318 2.57 14.01 -8.17
CA ALA A 318 3.70 14.51 -7.40
C ALA A 318 4.27 13.40 -6.52
N GLU A 319 5.55 13.53 -6.16
CA GLU A 319 6.25 12.59 -5.28
C GLU A 319 6.96 13.35 -4.17
N SER A 320 6.99 12.76 -2.96
CA SER A 320 7.64 13.35 -1.78
C SER A 320 7.14 14.75 -1.39
N VAL A 321 5.86 15.04 -1.66
CA VAL A 321 5.18 16.29 -1.27
C VAL A 321 4.18 16.04 -0.14
N PRO A 322 3.84 17.05 0.69
CA PRO A 322 2.85 16.90 1.77
C PRO A 322 1.39 16.97 1.29
N ALA A 323 1.15 17.45 0.06
CA ALA A 323 -0.17 17.67 -0.52
C ALA A 323 -1.09 16.43 -0.43
N CYS A 324 -2.39 16.69 -0.23
CA CYS A 324 -3.41 15.68 0.05
C CYS A 324 -3.12 14.80 1.29
N GLY A 325 -2.20 15.23 2.15
CA GLY A 325 -1.79 14.54 3.36
C GLY A 325 -2.29 15.24 4.61
N GLU A 326 -2.17 14.59 5.76
CA GLU A 326 -2.58 15.18 7.05
C GLU A 326 -1.78 16.44 7.39
N ARG A 327 -0.52 16.49 6.92
CA ARG A 327 0.39 17.64 7.09
C ARG A 327 0.03 18.83 6.23
N ASP A 328 -0.56 18.58 5.06
CA ASP A 328 -0.99 19.62 4.13
C ASP A 328 -2.25 19.13 3.37
N PRO A 329 -3.44 19.35 3.93
CA PRO A 329 -4.70 18.90 3.37
C PRO A 329 -5.19 19.84 2.25
N HIS A 330 -4.26 20.36 1.45
CA HIS A 330 -4.54 21.23 0.30
C HIS A 330 -4.03 20.59 -0.99
N VAL A 331 -4.78 20.81 -2.07
CA VAL A 331 -4.42 20.37 -3.42
C VAL A 331 -5.08 21.29 -4.45
N LEU A 332 -4.37 21.53 -5.55
CA LEU A 332 -4.84 22.24 -6.72
C LEU A 332 -4.38 21.46 -7.95
N ALA A 333 -5.29 21.17 -8.87
CA ALA A 333 -4.97 20.47 -10.11
C ALA A 333 -5.83 20.99 -11.25
N GLY A 334 -5.38 20.77 -12.49
CA GLY A 334 -6.13 21.12 -13.69
C GLY A 334 -5.92 20.13 -14.82
N VAL A 335 -6.92 20.06 -15.69
CA VAL A 335 -6.96 19.16 -16.84
C VAL A 335 -7.49 19.92 -18.05
N LEU A 336 -6.95 19.61 -19.23
CA LEU A 336 -7.60 19.99 -20.47
C LEU A 336 -8.74 19.02 -20.77
N TRP A 337 -9.93 19.56 -20.89
CA TRP A 337 -11.13 18.80 -21.19
C TRP A 337 -11.76 19.31 -22.48
N LYS A 338 -12.25 18.39 -23.30
CA LYS A 338 -12.90 18.69 -24.57
C LYS A 338 -14.40 18.49 -24.41
N SER A 339 -15.18 19.51 -24.74
CA SER A 339 -16.64 19.42 -24.73
C SER A 339 -17.16 18.51 -25.83
N SER A 340 -18.42 18.09 -25.66
CA SER A 340 -19.16 17.37 -26.71
C SER A 340 -19.24 18.14 -28.03
N GLY A 341 -19.31 19.48 -27.97
CA GLY A 341 -19.25 20.39 -29.11
C GLY A 341 -17.86 20.60 -29.71
N GLY A 342 -16.81 20.03 -29.10
CA GLY A 342 -15.44 20.04 -29.63
C GLY A 342 -14.56 21.20 -29.16
N HIS A 343 -15.04 22.03 -28.23
CA HIS A 343 -14.30 23.14 -27.65
C HIS A 343 -13.42 22.66 -26.50
N TRP A 344 -12.23 23.22 -26.37
CA TRP A 344 -11.28 22.89 -25.31
C TRP A 344 -11.40 23.89 -24.15
N TYR A 345 -11.35 23.35 -22.94
CA TYR A 345 -11.36 24.12 -21.71
C TYR A 345 -10.27 23.62 -20.78
N LEU A 346 -9.65 24.55 -20.05
CA LEU A 346 -9.00 24.23 -18.79
C LEU A 346 -10.07 24.12 -17.72
N LEU A 347 -10.15 22.96 -17.09
CA LEU A 347 -10.87 22.77 -15.83
C LEU A 347 -9.83 22.66 -14.72
N ALA A 348 -9.89 23.54 -13.73
CA ALA A 348 -9.05 23.47 -12.55
C ALA A 348 -9.89 23.51 -11.27
N ALA A 349 -9.46 22.75 -10.27
CA ALA A 349 -10.11 22.71 -8.97
C ALA A 349 -9.10 22.65 -7.84
N GLY A 350 -9.44 23.37 -6.78
CA GLY A 350 -8.78 23.37 -5.50
C GLY A 350 -9.60 22.65 -4.43
N SER A 351 -8.93 22.09 -3.43
CA SER A 351 -9.59 21.63 -2.21
C SER A 351 -10.34 22.76 -1.48
N ARG A 352 -11.34 22.40 -0.68
CA ARG A 352 -12.05 23.34 0.21
C ARG A 352 -11.08 24.20 1.04
N GLY A 353 -11.32 25.51 1.08
CA GLY A 353 -10.46 26.50 1.73
C GLY A 353 -9.59 27.31 0.75
N ILE A 354 -9.54 26.93 -0.53
CA ILE A 354 -9.05 27.79 -1.62
C ILE A 354 -10.15 28.80 -1.96
N GLY A 355 -9.84 30.09 -1.82
CA GLY A 355 -10.74 31.21 -2.07
C GLY A 355 -10.63 31.83 -3.46
N SER A 356 -9.55 31.57 -4.20
CA SER A 356 -9.42 31.93 -5.62
C SER A 356 -8.43 31.04 -6.36
N ILE A 357 -8.59 30.92 -7.67
CA ILE A 357 -7.68 30.20 -8.57
C ILE A 357 -7.32 31.10 -9.75
N GLU A 358 -6.04 31.11 -10.09
CA GLU A 358 -5.46 31.75 -11.28
C GLU A 358 -4.74 30.71 -12.14
N ALA A 359 -4.95 30.82 -13.44
CA ALA A 359 -4.21 30.12 -14.48
C ALA A 359 -3.40 31.14 -15.30
N SER A 360 -2.12 30.82 -15.51
CA SER A 360 -1.20 31.63 -16.32
C SER A 360 -0.38 30.76 -17.28
N GLY A 361 0.41 31.40 -18.15
CA GLY A 361 1.21 30.72 -19.18
C GLY A 361 0.46 30.59 -20.50
N GLY A 362 0.26 29.36 -21.00
CA GLY A 362 -0.42 29.09 -22.27
C GLY A 362 -1.95 29.24 -22.21
N ILE A 363 -2.49 29.50 -21.01
CA ILE A 363 -3.91 29.75 -20.74
C ILE A 363 -3.94 30.86 -19.68
N SER A 364 -4.80 31.86 -19.86
CA SER A 364 -5.01 32.91 -18.86
C SER A 364 -6.46 32.88 -18.40
N GLY A 365 -6.67 32.90 -17.09
CA GLY A 365 -7.99 32.94 -16.49
C GLY A 365 -7.91 32.98 -14.97
N SER A 366 -8.92 33.55 -14.34
CA SER A 366 -9.03 33.61 -12.89
C SER A 366 -10.48 33.45 -12.47
N ALA A 367 -10.69 32.85 -11.30
CA ALA A 367 -12.02 32.72 -10.71
C ALA A 367 -11.94 32.89 -9.19
N ASP A 368 -12.98 33.53 -8.64
CA ASP A 368 -13.25 33.48 -7.22
C ASP A 368 -13.79 32.09 -6.85
N GLY A 369 -13.37 31.58 -5.70
CA GLY A 369 -13.65 30.23 -5.22
C GLY A 369 -12.60 29.19 -5.65
N ASN A 370 -12.94 27.93 -5.40
CA ASN A 370 -12.03 26.79 -5.59
C ASN A 370 -12.20 26.08 -6.94
N LEU A 371 -12.85 26.71 -7.92
CA LEU A 371 -13.07 26.16 -9.26
C LEU A 371 -12.75 27.21 -10.32
N LEU A 372 -12.07 26.81 -11.38
CA LEU A 372 -11.79 27.63 -12.55
C LEU A 372 -12.13 26.86 -13.81
N THR A 373 -12.86 27.51 -14.71
CA THR A 373 -13.07 27.08 -16.08
C THR A 373 -12.61 28.19 -17.01
N ALA A 374 -11.67 27.91 -17.91
CA ALA A 374 -11.17 28.88 -18.88
C ALA A 374 -11.15 28.25 -20.28
N GLU A 375 -11.41 29.05 -21.32
CA GLU A 375 -11.24 28.60 -22.70
C GLU A 375 -9.77 28.26 -22.96
N ALA A 376 -9.54 27.20 -23.73
CA ALA A 376 -8.21 26.71 -24.02
C ALA A 376 -8.11 26.19 -25.46
N GLU A 377 -6.90 25.92 -25.89
CA GLU A 377 -6.62 25.19 -27.12
C GLU A 377 -6.10 23.79 -26.81
N GLN A 378 -6.18 22.90 -27.80
CA GLN A 378 -5.63 21.56 -27.68
C GLN A 378 -4.13 21.62 -27.36
N GLY A 379 -3.73 20.97 -26.28
CA GLY A 379 -2.32 20.87 -25.89
C GLY A 379 -1.76 22.10 -25.16
N ALA A 380 -2.57 23.12 -24.91
CA ALA A 380 -2.20 24.25 -24.07
C ALA A 380 -1.80 23.80 -22.65
N ARG A 381 -0.90 24.55 -22.01
CA ARG A 381 -0.44 24.26 -20.64
C ARG A 381 -0.64 25.50 -19.78
N ALA A 382 -1.15 25.28 -18.58
CA ALA A 382 -1.33 26.33 -17.58
C ALA A 382 -0.46 26.07 -16.36
N GLU A 383 0.06 27.14 -15.79
CA GLU A 383 0.53 27.16 -14.41
C GLU A 383 -0.65 27.56 -13.53
N LEU A 384 -0.88 26.83 -12.44
CA LEU A 384 -2.00 27.07 -11.53
C LEU A 384 -1.48 27.62 -10.20
N THR A 385 -2.13 28.69 -9.73
CA THR A 385 -1.94 29.25 -8.40
C THR A 385 -3.30 29.39 -7.73
N GLY A 386 -3.44 28.86 -6.54
CA GLY A 386 -4.61 29.04 -5.68
C GLY A 386 -4.24 29.91 -4.49
N THR A 387 -5.17 30.73 -4.02
CA THR A 387 -5.02 31.49 -2.78
C THR A 387 -6.01 30.95 -1.75
N LEU A 388 -5.52 30.58 -0.58
CA LEU A 388 -6.36 30.15 0.54
C LEU A 388 -7.11 31.35 1.14
N GLU A 389 -8.19 31.08 1.87
CA GLU A 389 -8.96 32.11 2.59
C GLU A 389 -8.10 32.92 3.59
N ASP A 390 -6.98 32.35 4.06
CA ASP A 390 -6.01 33.02 4.94
C ASP A 390 -4.91 33.78 4.19
N GLY A 391 -4.97 33.82 2.85
CA GLY A 391 -4.03 34.53 1.98
C GLY A 391 -2.78 33.73 1.60
N ARG A 392 -2.56 32.52 2.13
CA ARG A 392 -1.44 31.67 1.70
C ARG A 392 -1.68 31.13 0.29
N THR A 393 -0.60 31.02 -0.50
CA THR A 393 -0.67 30.50 -1.86
C THR A 393 -0.39 29.00 -1.93
N VAL A 394 -1.09 28.29 -2.81
CA VAL A 394 -0.91 26.87 -3.14
C VAL A 394 -0.69 26.75 -4.64
N GLY A 395 0.42 26.13 -5.05
CA GLY A 395 0.68 25.86 -6.47
C GLY A 395 -0.09 24.62 -6.97
N GLY A 396 -0.26 24.53 -8.28
CA GLY A 396 -0.71 23.30 -8.92
C GLY A 396 0.20 22.10 -8.59
N LEU A 397 -0.39 20.94 -8.35
CA LEU A 397 0.32 19.70 -8.05
C LEU A 397 1.27 19.33 -9.20
N ARG A 398 2.55 19.04 -8.89
CA ARG A 398 3.59 18.70 -9.88
C ARG A 398 4.76 17.92 -9.28
#